data_AF-A0A4Q3AL90-F1
#
_entry.id   AF-A0A4Q3AL90-F1
#
_cell.length_a   1.000
_cell.length_b   1.000
_cell.length_c   1.000
_cell.angle_alpha   90.00
_cell.angle_beta   90.00
_cell.angle_gamma   90.00
#
_symmetry.space_group_name_H-M   'P 1'
#
loop_
_entity.id
_entity.type
_entity.pdbx_description
1 polymer ?
#
loop_
_entity_poly.entity_id
_entity_poly.type
_entity_poly.pdbx_seq_one_letter_code
_entity_poly.pdbx_strand_id
1 'polypeptide(L)'
;LSTADIYTGIYYPWGLGTNIDGTEVMIPPSTMALCTMAYNDSVAYPWYAPAGFQRGLVTAANTVGYLTDEGEFKPVLLNPGQRDTLYENKINPIAFMPSRGLVVYGQKTLSPLTSALDRINVARLANYLKYNLDNLMKPFLFEQNDQQTRDSAKLTVQRFLAGLVTLRALEDFAVLCDETNNTPERRDRNELWVDILIKPLKAIEFIYVPVRIRNSSDSLQFA
;
A
#
# COMPACT_ATOMS: atom_id res chain seq x y z
N LEU A 1 -5.52 20.31 -2.27
CA LEU A 1 -4.47 19.57 -1.55
C LEU A 1 -3.12 20.09 -2.05
N SER A 2 -2.32 20.76 -1.21
CA SER A 2 -1.10 21.46 -1.63
C SER A 2 0.16 20.58 -1.67
N THR A 3 0.06 19.32 -1.24
CA THR A 3 1.20 18.38 -1.20
C THR A 3 0.95 17.24 -2.18
N ALA A 4 1.90 17.01 -3.09
CA ALA A 4 1.90 15.89 -4.03
C ALA A 4 3.03 14.93 -3.62
N ASP A 5 2.69 13.86 -2.92
CA ASP A 5 3.66 12.91 -2.35
C ASP A 5 3.11 11.48 -2.36
N ILE A 6 3.99 10.54 -2.73
CA ILE A 6 3.72 9.11 -2.77
C ILE A 6 3.62 8.47 -1.38
N TYR A 7 4.14 9.13 -0.34
CA TYR A 7 4.08 8.63 1.05
C TYR A 7 2.96 9.26 1.87
N THR A 8 2.13 10.09 1.26
CA THR A 8 1.00 10.74 1.92
C THR A 8 -0.32 10.15 1.45
N GLY A 9 -1.20 9.78 2.37
CA GLY A 9 -2.58 9.36 2.10
C GLY A 9 -3.57 10.18 2.91
N ILE A 10 -4.71 10.53 2.31
CA ILE A 10 -5.77 11.30 2.98
C ILE A 10 -6.98 10.42 3.16
N TYR A 11 -7.66 10.58 4.30
CA TYR A 11 -8.81 9.78 4.68
C TYR A 11 -9.94 10.68 5.16
N TYR A 12 -11.17 10.27 4.88
CA TYR A 12 -12.40 10.98 5.25
C TYR A 12 -13.55 9.98 5.42
N PRO A 13 -14.50 10.16 6.36
CA PRO A 13 -14.67 11.26 7.32
C PRO A 13 -13.93 11.03 8.65
N TRP A 14 -14.09 11.98 9.59
CA TRP A 14 -13.73 11.77 10.99
C TRP A 14 -14.60 10.69 11.63
N GLY A 15 -14.08 10.04 12.65
CA GLY A 15 -14.80 9.04 13.44
C GLY A 15 -15.37 9.64 14.72
N LEU A 16 -16.35 8.95 15.31
CA LEU A 16 -16.79 9.14 16.68
C LEU A 16 -16.58 7.82 17.43
N GLY A 17 -15.93 7.90 18.59
CA GLY A 17 -15.76 6.78 19.49
C GLY A 17 -15.99 7.19 20.94
N THR A 18 -15.66 6.31 21.87
CA THR A 18 -15.89 6.50 23.30
C THR A 18 -14.57 6.35 24.04
N ASN A 19 -14.26 7.32 24.91
CA ASN A 19 -13.08 7.28 25.76
C ASN A 19 -13.33 6.34 26.97
N ILE A 20 -12.28 6.04 27.74
CA ILE A 20 -12.32 5.11 28.88
C ILE A 20 -13.31 5.58 29.96
N ASP A 21 -13.52 6.89 30.08
CA ASP A 21 -14.47 7.53 30.99
C ASP A 21 -15.93 7.54 30.47
N GLY A 22 -16.19 6.95 29.30
CA GLY A 22 -17.51 6.92 28.68
C GLY A 22 -17.88 8.16 27.88
N THR A 23 -17.01 9.17 27.81
CA THR A 23 -17.27 10.38 27.01
C THR A 23 -17.10 10.11 25.51
N GLU A 24 -17.97 10.70 24.69
CA GLU A 24 -17.82 10.63 23.24
C GLU A 24 -16.69 11.56 22.78
N VAL A 25 -15.80 11.02 21.95
CA VAL A 25 -14.64 11.75 21.44
C VAL A 25 -14.53 11.61 19.93
N MET A 26 -14.18 12.72 19.29
CA MET A 26 -13.89 12.74 17.86
C MET A 26 -12.55 12.08 17.58
N ILE A 27 -12.54 11.20 16.58
CA ILE A 27 -11.38 10.41 16.20
C ILE A 27 -10.90 10.87 14.83
N PRO A 28 -9.67 11.40 14.72
CA PRO A 28 -9.11 11.77 13.43
C PRO A 28 -9.11 10.58 12.45
N PRO A 29 -9.38 10.82 11.16
CA PRO A 29 -9.38 9.75 10.17
C PRO A 29 -8.01 9.09 9.98
N SER A 30 -6.93 9.83 10.26
CA SER A 30 -5.57 9.29 10.29
C SER A 30 -5.39 8.22 11.37
N THR A 31 -6.00 8.38 12.55
CA THR A 31 -5.96 7.37 13.62
C THR A 31 -6.64 6.09 13.16
N MET A 32 -7.84 6.19 12.57
CA MET A 32 -8.56 5.03 12.03
C MET A 32 -7.73 4.32 10.95
N ALA A 33 -7.11 5.09 10.04
CA ALA A 33 -6.24 4.54 9.01
C ALA A 33 -5.01 3.84 9.59
N LEU A 34 -4.32 4.42 10.57
CA LEU A 34 -3.15 3.82 11.23
C LEU A 34 -3.51 2.52 11.95
N CYS A 35 -4.63 2.49 12.70
CA CYS A 35 -5.12 1.26 13.32
C CYS A 35 -5.41 0.18 12.29
N THR A 36 -6.00 0.55 11.15
CA THR A 36 -6.28 -0.37 10.05
C THR A 36 -4.98 -0.89 9.41
N MET A 37 -3.97 -0.05 9.23
CA MET A 37 -2.65 -0.46 8.74
C MET A 37 -1.95 -1.40 9.72
N ALA A 38 -2.02 -1.13 11.02
CA ALA A 38 -1.46 -2.00 12.05
C ALA A 38 -2.15 -3.38 12.08
N TYR A 39 -3.47 -3.42 11.95
CA TYR A 39 -4.21 -4.67 11.81
C TYR A 39 -3.84 -5.43 10.53
N ASN A 40 -3.75 -4.75 9.39
CA ASN A 40 -3.27 -5.35 8.14
C ASN A 40 -1.93 -6.05 8.32
N ASP A 41 -0.99 -5.42 9.02
CA ASP A 41 0.36 -5.96 9.19
C ASP A 41 0.42 -7.10 10.20
N SER A 42 -0.53 -7.20 11.13
CA SER A 42 -0.59 -8.33 12.07
C SER A 42 -1.18 -9.60 11.46
N VAL A 43 -2.02 -9.47 10.44
CA VAL A 43 -2.68 -10.61 9.77
C VAL A 43 -2.14 -10.90 8.36
N ALA A 44 -1.33 -10.00 7.80
CA ALA A 44 -0.75 -10.10 6.47
C ALA A 44 0.64 -9.42 6.45
N TYR A 45 0.91 -8.59 5.44
CA TYR A 45 2.20 -7.91 5.27
C TYR A 45 2.00 -6.45 4.81
N PRO A 46 3.02 -5.57 4.97
CA PRO A 46 2.90 -4.15 4.62
C PRO A 46 2.52 -3.86 3.16
N TRP A 47 2.83 -4.78 2.23
CA TRP A 47 2.49 -4.68 0.80
C TRP A 47 1.07 -5.13 0.44
N TYR A 48 0.30 -5.61 1.41
CA TYR A 48 -1.12 -5.82 1.25
C TYR A 48 -1.89 -4.51 1.46
N ALA A 49 -2.98 -4.35 0.72
CA ALA A 49 -3.88 -3.21 0.83
C ALA A 49 -4.54 -3.20 2.22
N PRO A 50 -4.35 -2.13 3.03
CA PRO A 50 -5.06 -1.93 4.30
C PRO A 50 -6.46 -1.35 4.05
N ALA A 51 -7.20 -1.96 3.12
CA ALA A 51 -8.50 -1.50 2.65
C ALA A 51 -9.40 -2.67 2.26
N GLY A 52 -10.67 -2.38 2.04
CA GLY A 52 -11.69 -3.36 1.63
C GLY A 52 -12.11 -4.29 2.77
N PHE A 53 -12.93 -5.29 2.45
CA PHE A 53 -13.67 -6.06 3.47
C PHE A 53 -12.84 -7.05 4.29
N GLN A 54 -11.59 -7.33 3.90
CA GLN A 54 -10.73 -8.28 4.62
C GLN A 54 -9.83 -7.60 5.65
N ARG A 55 -9.19 -6.50 5.27
CA ARG A 55 -8.14 -5.83 6.08
C ARG A 55 -8.43 -4.35 6.32
N GLY A 56 -9.49 -3.81 5.71
CA GLY A 56 -9.92 -2.43 5.86
C GLY A 56 -10.96 -2.21 6.95
N LEU A 57 -11.32 -3.22 7.75
CA LEU A 57 -12.32 -3.06 8.81
C LEU A 57 -11.81 -2.07 9.87
N VAL A 58 -12.63 -1.08 10.21
CA VAL A 58 -12.30 -0.07 11.21
C VAL A 58 -12.91 -0.46 12.55
N THR A 59 -12.03 -0.66 13.54
CA THR A 59 -12.42 -0.96 14.93
C THR A 59 -12.19 0.23 15.87
N ALA A 60 -11.47 1.26 15.40
CA ALA A 60 -11.10 2.41 16.20
C ALA A 60 -12.24 3.42 16.40
N ALA A 61 -13.36 3.29 15.69
CA ALA A 61 -14.51 4.19 15.81
C ALA A 61 -15.83 3.42 15.65
N ASN A 62 -16.91 3.96 16.22
CA ASN A 62 -18.25 3.37 16.16
C ASN A 62 -19.03 3.88 14.93
N THR A 63 -18.87 5.16 14.59
CA THR A 63 -19.49 5.81 13.43
C THR A 63 -18.54 6.84 12.82
N VAL A 64 -18.88 7.38 11.65
CA VAL A 64 -18.12 8.42 10.96
C VAL A 64 -19.01 9.59 10.57
N GLY A 65 -18.44 10.80 10.56
CA GLY A 65 -19.20 12.03 10.38
C GLY A 65 -18.35 13.29 10.44
N TYR A 66 -19.01 14.40 10.75
CA TYR A 66 -18.39 15.71 10.95
C TYR A 66 -19.07 16.45 12.10
N LEU A 67 -18.39 17.46 12.64
CA LEU A 67 -18.94 18.36 13.63
C LEU A 67 -19.62 19.54 12.92
N THR A 68 -20.82 19.91 13.34
CA THR A 68 -21.48 21.12 12.86
C THR A 68 -20.90 22.36 13.54
N ASP A 69 -21.25 23.56 13.05
CA ASP A 69 -20.80 24.82 13.64
C ASP A 69 -21.34 25.02 15.07
N GLU A 70 -22.43 24.32 15.41
CA GLU A 70 -23.03 24.28 16.74
C GLU A 70 -22.35 23.28 17.70
N GLY A 71 -21.34 22.54 17.23
CA GLY A 71 -20.62 21.55 18.04
C GLY A 71 -21.32 20.19 18.15
N GLU A 72 -22.34 19.92 17.33
CA GLU A 72 -23.03 18.62 17.30
C GLU A 72 -22.39 17.67 16.29
N PHE A 73 -22.25 16.39 16.66
CA PHE A 73 -21.78 15.38 15.72
C PHE A 73 -22.90 14.96 14.77
N LYS A 74 -22.64 15.04 13.47
CA LYS A 74 -23.56 14.57 12.43
C LYS A 74 -22.97 13.37 11.68
N PRO A 75 -23.63 12.20 11.72
CA PRO A 75 -23.16 11.01 11.01
C PRO A 75 -23.26 11.21 9.49
N VAL A 76 -22.29 10.63 8.77
CA VAL A 76 -22.23 10.64 7.30
C VAL A 76 -22.33 9.22 6.77
N LEU A 77 -23.30 8.99 5.89
CA LEU A 77 -23.41 7.77 5.11
C LEU A 77 -22.97 8.04 3.67
N LEU A 78 -21.72 7.71 3.36
CA LEU A 78 -21.17 7.87 2.02
C LEU A 78 -21.82 6.90 1.03
N ASN A 79 -22.60 7.43 0.09
CA ASN A 79 -23.15 6.64 -1.02
C ASN A 79 -22.06 6.29 -2.06
N PRO A 80 -22.33 5.38 -3.03
CA PRO A 80 -21.34 5.01 -4.03
C PRO A 80 -20.75 6.20 -4.80
N GLY A 81 -21.58 7.09 -5.34
CA GLY A 81 -21.10 8.24 -6.10
C GLY A 81 -20.23 9.20 -5.29
N GLN A 82 -20.56 9.43 -4.02
CA GLN A 82 -19.72 10.23 -3.12
C GLN A 82 -18.36 9.58 -2.86
N ARG A 83 -18.32 8.25 -2.69
CA ARG A 83 -17.04 7.53 -2.54
C ARG A 83 -16.21 7.63 -3.81
N ASP A 84 -16.84 7.51 -4.98
CA ASP A 84 -16.15 7.64 -6.27
C ASP A 84 -15.57 9.04 -6.44
N THR A 85 -16.35 10.09 -6.16
CA THR A 85 -15.86 11.48 -6.19
C THR A 85 -14.70 11.71 -5.22
N LEU A 86 -14.79 11.20 -3.97
CA LEU A 86 -13.68 11.28 -3.02
C LEU A 86 -12.44 10.58 -3.57
N TYR A 87 -12.62 9.38 -4.13
CA TYR A 87 -11.53 8.57 -4.64
C TYR A 87 -10.87 9.19 -5.88
N GLU A 88 -11.63 9.79 -6.79
CA GLU A 88 -11.11 10.59 -7.91
C GLU A 88 -10.21 11.73 -7.42
N ASN A 89 -10.60 12.37 -6.30
CA ASN A 89 -9.85 13.43 -5.65
C ASN A 89 -8.74 12.92 -4.69
N LYS A 90 -8.38 11.63 -4.76
CA LYS A 90 -7.32 10.99 -3.94
C LYS A 90 -7.59 11.05 -2.43
N ILE A 91 -8.86 11.08 -2.04
CA ILE A 91 -9.31 10.98 -0.66
C ILE A 91 -9.87 9.57 -0.46
N ASN A 92 -9.28 8.83 0.47
CA ASN A 92 -9.69 7.46 0.77
C ASN A 92 -10.94 7.47 1.66
N PRO A 93 -12.09 6.98 1.17
CA PRO A 93 -13.31 7.01 1.95
C PRO A 93 -13.28 5.95 3.06
N ILE A 94 -13.71 6.33 4.25
CA ILE A 94 -14.06 5.44 5.36
C ILE A 94 -15.57 5.41 5.40
N ALA A 95 -16.18 4.29 5.05
CA ALA A 95 -17.60 4.22 4.83
C ALA A 95 -18.23 3.07 5.61
N PHE A 96 -19.46 3.30 6.07
CA PHE A 96 -20.29 2.23 6.57
C PHE A 96 -20.77 1.35 5.41
N MET A 97 -20.47 0.06 5.51
CA MET A 97 -20.81 -0.94 4.52
C MET A 97 -21.85 -1.89 5.14
N PRO A 98 -23.05 -2.02 4.53
CA PRO A 98 -24.11 -2.87 5.07
C PRO A 98 -23.62 -4.28 5.37
N SER A 99 -23.93 -4.80 6.57
CA SER A 99 -23.51 -6.12 7.06
C SER A 99 -21.98 -6.34 7.17
N ARG A 100 -21.18 -5.27 7.07
CA ARG A 100 -19.72 -5.31 7.22
C ARG A 100 -19.19 -4.35 8.28
N GLY A 101 -19.92 -3.26 8.56
CA GLY A 101 -19.50 -2.22 9.50
C GLY A 101 -18.71 -1.11 8.81
N LEU A 102 -17.90 -0.38 9.58
CA LEU A 102 -17.03 0.67 9.03
C LEU A 102 -15.82 0.07 8.32
N VAL A 103 -15.53 0.58 7.13
CA VAL A 103 -14.47 0.08 6.26
C VAL A 103 -13.68 1.22 5.62
N VAL A 104 -12.35 1.17 5.72
CA VAL A 104 -11.45 1.91 4.84
C VAL A 104 -11.60 1.36 3.42
N TYR A 105 -12.21 2.14 2.55
CA TYR A 105 -12.59 1.75 1.19
C TYR A 105 -11.82 2.51 0.11
N GLY A 106 -10.55 2.79 0.38
CA GLY A 106 -9.62 3.39 -0.56
C GLY A 106 -8.18 3.27 -0.07
N GLN A 107 -7.23 3.27 -0.98
CA GLN A 107 -5.80 3.16 -0.67
C GLN A 107 -4.92 4.01 -1.61
N LYS A 108 -5.44 5.12 -2.12
CA LYS A 108 -4.69 6.09 -2.91
C LYS A 108 -3.71 6.88 -2.05
N THR A 109 -2.56 7.17 -2.63
CA THR A 109 -1.62 8.19 -2.14
C THR A 109 -1.90 9.52 -2.85
N LEU A 110 -1.19 10.58 -2.46
CA LEU A 110 -1.21 11.86 -3.16
C LEU A 110 -0.22 11.93 -4.32
N SER A 111 0.29 10.78 -4.81
CA SER A 111 1.17 10.71 -5.97
C SER A 111 0.60 11.54 -7.13
N PRO A 112 1.36 12.49 -7.72
CA PRO A 112 0.87 13.28 -8.86
C PRO A 112 0.74 12.44 -10.14
N LEU A 113 1.46 11.32 -10.21
CA LEU A 113 1.53 10.45 -11.39
C LEU A 113 0.77 9.14 -11.15
N THR A 114 0.03 8.71 -12.17
CA THR A 114 -0.54 7.35 -12.23
C THR A 114 0.59 6.35 -12.42
N SER A 115 0.93 5.62 -11.36
CA SER A 115 2.01 4.63 -11.34
C SER A 115 1.73 3.64 -10.22
N ALA A 116 2.53 2.58 -10.08
CA ALA A 116 2.37 1.67 -8.94
C ALA A 116 2.48 2.38 -7.58
N LEU A 117 3.21 3.51 -7.49
CA LEU A 117 3.39 4.29 -6.26
C LEU A 117 2.17 5.17 -5.90
N ASP A 118 1.14 5.18 -6.74
CA ASP A 118 -0.11 5.89 -6.45
C ASP A 118 -1.01 5.14 -5.44
N ARG A 119 -0.58 3.96 -4.98
CA ARG A 119 -1.24 3.14 -3.96
C ARG A 119 -0.39 2.95 -2.71
N ILE A 120 -1.06 3.00 -1.56
CA ILE A 120 -0.45 2.94 -0.22
C ILE A 120 0.29 1.63 -0.01
N ASN A 121 -0.26 0.50 -0.46
CA ASN A 121 0.38 -0.80 -0.27
C ASN A 121 1.73 -0.90 -0.99
N VAL A 122 1.86 -0.31 -2.19
CA VAL A 122 3.13 -0.27 -2.94
C VAL A 122 4.10 0.75 -2.33
N ALA A 123 3.62 1.91 -1.86
CA ALA A 123 4.46 2.87 -1.15
C ALA A 123 5.06 2.26 0.15
N ARG A 124 4.26 1.46 0.86
CA ARG A 124 4.71 0.71 2.04
C ARG A 124 5.69 -0.40 1.67
N LEU A 125 5.48 -1.11 0.56
CA LEU A 125 6.46 -2.06 0.01
C LEU A 125 7.79 -1.38 -0.29
N ALA A 126 7.77 -0.19 -0.90
CA ALA A 126 9.00 0.55 -1.19
C ALA A 126 9.76 0.91 0.09
N ASN A 127 9.08 1.33 1.15
CA ASN A 127 9.70 1.58 2.45
C ASN A 127 10.27 0.30 3.08
N TYR A 128 9.53 -0.81 3.01
CA TYR A 128 9.99 -2.11 3.49
C TYR A 128 11.26 -2.56 2.76
N LEU A 129 11.30 -2.42 1.43
CA LEU A 129 12.48 -2.74 0.62
C LEU A 129 13.68 -1.89 1.00
N LYS A 130 13.53 -0.56 1.09
CA LYS A 130 14.63 0.35 1.44
C LYS A 130 15.26 0.00 2.78
N TYR A 131 14.44 -0.22 3.82
CA TYR A 131 14.92 -0.55 5.15
C TYR A 131 15.67 -1.89 5.18
N ASN A 132 15.10 -2.94 4.57
CA ASN A 132 15.69 -4.26 4.61
C ASN A 132 16.93 -4.37 3.72
N LEU A 133 16.93 -3.75 2.55
CA LEU A 133 18.10 -3.73 1.66
C LEU A 133 19.27 -2.98 2.32
N ASP A 134 19.02 -1.83 2.96
CA ASP A 134 20.06 -1.14 3.74
C ASP A 134 20.70 -2.04 4.78
N ASN A 135 19.88 -2.76 5.57
CA ASN A 135 20.38 -3.68 6.58
C ASN A 135 21.12 -4.89 6.00
N LEU A 136 20.63 -5.46 4.89
CA LEU A 136 21.25 -6.59 4.21
C LEU A 136 22.58 -6.24 3.57
N MET A 137 22.77 -4.97 3.18
CA MET A 137 23.99 -4.51 2.52
C MET A 137 25.09 -4.09 3.50
N LYS A 138 24.76 -3.77 4.76
CA LYS A 138 25.74 -3.37 5.79
C LYS A 138 26.93 -4.32 5.97
N PRO A 139 26.77 -5.66 5.96
CA PRO A 139 27.90 -6.58 6.12
C PRO A 139 28.96 -6.50 5.00
N PHE A 140 28.63 -5.93 3.84
CA PHE A 140 29.57 -5.77 2.72
C PHE A 140 30.38 -4.46 2.82
N LEU A 141 30.09 -3.60 3.79
CA LEU A 141 30.86 -2.38 4.03
C LEU A 141 32.25 -2.75 4.54
N PHE A 142 33.28 -2.17 3.94
CA PHE A 142 34.70 -2.44 4.20
C PHE A 142 35.22 -3.82 3.75
N GLU A 143 34.41 -4.59 3.03
CA GLU A 143 34.90 -5.79 2.34
C GLU A 143 35.71 -5.45 1.08
N GLN A 144 36.52 -6.41 0.62
CA GLN A 144 37.28 -6.26 -0.63
C GLN A 144 36.30 -6.21 -1.81
N ASN A 145 36.34 -5.16 -2.63
CA ASN A 145 35.46 -5.01 -3.81
C ASN A 145 35.98 -5.82 -5.01
N ASP A 146 36.00 -7.14 -4.85
CA ASP A 146 36.31 -8.12 -5.89
C ASP A 146 35.03 -8.80 -6.41
N GLN A 147 35.21 -9.74 -7.34
CA GLN A 147 34.10 -10.46 -7.94
C GLN A 147 33.33 -11.31 -6.91
N GLN A 148 34.03 -11.88 -5.94
CA GLN A 148 33.44 -12.74 -4.92
C GLN A 148 32.49 -11.96 -4.01
N THR A 149 32.88 -10.77 -3.58
CA THR A 149 32.05 -9.88 -2.76
C THR A 149 30.82 -9.41 -3.55
N ARG A 150 30.97 -9.03 -4.82
CA ARG A 150 29.85 -8.60 -5.68
C ARG A 150 28.85 -9.73 -5.91
N ASP A 151 29.32 -10.94 -6.21
CA ASP A 151 28.44 -12.10 -6.39
C ASP A 151 27.70 -12.47 -5.10
N SER A 152 28.37 -12.35 -3.95
CA SER A 152 27.78 -12.59 -2.64
C SER A 152 26.71 -11.54 -2.28
N ALA A 153 26.96 -10.26 -2.58
CA ALA A 153 26.00 -9.17 -2.43
C ALA A 153 24.78 -9.38 -3.34
N LYS A 154 25.01 -9.66 -4.62
CA LYS A 154 23.98 -9.96 -5.62
C LYS A 154 23.08 -11.11 -5.15
N LEU A 155 23.68 -12.22 -4.73
CA LEU A 155 22.96 -13.41 -4.27
C LEU A 155 22.13 -13.12 -3.01
N THR A 156 22.65 -12.31 -2.09
CA THR A 156 21.94 -11.90 -0.87
C THR A 156 20.67 -11.14 -1.21
N VAL A 157 20.77 -10.15 -2.10
CA VAL A 157 19.61 -9.37 -2.56
C VAL A 157 18.63 -10.24 -3.35
N GLN A 158 19.12 -11.11 -4.24
CA GLN A 158 18.26 -12.02 -5.01
C GLN A 158 17.45 -12.96 -4.11
N ARG A 159 18.07 -13.55 -3.08
CA ARG A 159 17.37 -14.41 -2.13
C ARG A 159 16.28 -13.67 -1.37
N PHE A 160 16.56 -12.45 -0.94
CA PHE A 160 15.58 -11.60 -0.27
C PHE A 160 14.37 -11.30 -1.19
N LEU A 161 14.62 -10.86 -2.42
CA LEU A 161 13.55 -10.55 -3.37
C LEU A 161 12.78 -11.79 -3.81
N ALA A 162 13.41 -12.95 -3.93
CA ALA A 162 12.74 -14.23 -4.20
C ALA A 162 11.76 -14.62 -3.07
N GLY A 163 12.12 -14.36 -1.81
CA GLY A 163 11.20 -14.49 -0.69
C GLY A 163 9.97 -13.59 -0.84
N LEU A 164 10.16 -12.36 -1.31
CA LEU A 164 9.05 -11.43 -1.56
C LEU A 164 8.14 -11.84 -2.72
N VAL A 165 8.64 -12.56 -3.72
CA VAL A 165 7.79 -13.20 -4.74
C VAL A 165 6.91 -14.28 -4.11
N THR A 166 7.49 -15.14 -3.26
CA THR A 166 6.76 -16.22 -2.57
C THR A 166 5.66 -15.66 -1.66
N LEU A 167 5.94 -14.53 -1.00
CA LEU A 167 4.97 -13.82 -0.14
C LEU A 167 4.05 -12.86 -0.91
N ARG A 168 4.02 -12.97 -2.25
CA ARG A 168 3.11 -12.22 -3.13
C ARG A 168 3.26 -10.69 -3.01
N ALA A 169 4.46 -10.20 -2.74
CA ALA A 169 4.77 -8.78 -2.82
C ALA A 169 5.17 -8.37 -4.25
N LEU A 170 5.92 -9.25 -4.92
CA LEU A 170 6.49 -9.01 -6.24
C LEU A 170 5.97 -10.04 -7.24
N GLU A 171 5.73 -9.58 -8.46
CA GLU A 171 5.52 -10.44 -9.62
C GLU A 171 6.86 -10.92 -10.18
N ASP A 172 7.84 -10.01 -10.26
CA ASP A 172 9.14 -10.25 -10.89
C ASP A 172 10.18 -9.24 -10.39
N PHE A 173 11.47 -9.56 -10.53
CA PHE A 173 12.58 -8.68 -10.16
C PHE A 173 13.85 -8.99 -10.95
N ALA A 174 14.76 -8.02 -11.02
CA ALA A 174 16.12 -8.21 -11.53
C ALA A 174 17.14 -7.52 -10.60
N VAL A 175 18.33 -8.12 -10.49
CA VAL A 175 19.44 -7.58 -9.69
C VAL A 175 20.70 -7.59 -10.54
N LEU A 176 21.38 -6.45 -10.60
CA LEU A 176 22.65 -6.27 -11.30
C LEU A 176 23.72 -5.81 -10.30
N CYS A 177 24.82 -6.55 -10.23
CA CYS A 177 26.00 -6.20 -9.45
C CYS A 177 27.18 -6.96 -10.06
N ASP A 178 27.71 -6.40 -11.14
CA ASP A 178 28.84 -6.94 -11.89
C ASP A 178 29.64 -5.79 -12.51
N GLU A 179 30.59 -6.09 -13.39
CA GLU A 179 31.48 -5.10 -14.00
C GLU A 179 30.75 -4.07 -14.86
N THR A 180 29.51 -4.35 -15.30
CA THR A 180 28.73 -3.40 -16.10
C THR A 180 28.28 -2.19 -15.28
N ASN A 181 27.95 -2.38 -14.00
CA ASN A 181 27.58 -1.31 -13.07
C ASN A 181 28.62 -1.03 -11.98
N ASN A 182 29.67 -1.85 -11.86
CA ASN A 182 30.82 -1.63 -10.99
C ASN A 182 32.09 -1.42 -11.83
N THR A 183 32.09 -0.34 -12.62
CA THR A 183 33.20 0.03 -13.51
C THR A 183 34.49 0.30 -12.72
N PRO A 184 35.67 0.26 -13.36
CA PRO A 184 36.94 0.57 -12.71
C PRO A 184 36.92 1.90 -11.95
N GLU A 185 36.32 2.94 -12.55
CA GLU A 185 36.27 4.28 -11.94
C GLU A 185 35.42 4.31 -10.66
N ARG A 186 34.34 3.50 -10.58
CA ARG A 186 33.53 3.35 -9.35
C ARG A 186 34.32 2.61 -8.27
N ARG A 187 35.05 1.56 -8.67
CA ARG A 187 35.90 0.77 -7.77
C ARG A 187 37.05 1.60 -7.21
N ASP A 188 37.68 2.45 -8.02
CA ASP A 188 38.73 3.37 -7.59
C ASP A 188 38.21 4.43 -6.60
N ARG A 189 36.91 4.73 -6.63
CA ARG A 189 36.21 5.55 -5.62
C ARG A 189 35.72 4.76 -4.40
N ASN A 190 36.02 3.46 -4.31
CA ASN A 190 35.56 2.56 -3.25
C ASN A 190 34.03 2.42 -3.17
N GLU A 191 33.35 2.48 -4.31
CA GLU A 191 31.89 2.33 -4.40
C GLU A 191 31.51 0.89 -4.80
N LEU A 192 30.44 0.37 -4.19
CA LEU A 192 29.77 -0.86 -4.62
C LEU A 192 28.33 -0.51 -5.03
N TRP A 193 28.00 -0.76 -6.29
CA TRP A 193 26.67 -0.52 -6.87
C TRP A 193 25.90 -1.82 -7.03
N VAL A 194 24.67 -1.83 -6.54
CA VAL A 194 23.70 -2.91 -6.70
C VAL A 194 22.42 -2.31 -7.25
N ASP A 195 22.16 -2.52 -8.55
CA ASP A 195 20.96 -2.03 -9.19
C ASP A 195 19.84 -3.07 -9.06
N ILE A 196 18.66 -2.60 -8.67
CA ILE A 196 17.52 -3.45 -8.36
C ILE A 196 16.30 -2.94 -9.13
N LEU A 197 15.69 -3.82 -9.91
CA LEU A 197 14.44 -3.58 -10.62
C LEU A 197 13.36 -4.50 -10.04
N ILE A 198 12.16 -3.97 -9.82
CA ILE A 198 11.03 -4.71 -9.25
C ILE A 198 9.75 -4.47 -10.03
N LYS A 199 8.88 -5.49 -10.09
CA LYS A 199 7.49 -5.38 -10.52
C LYS A 199 6.59 -5.74 -9.33
N PRO A 200 5.98 -4.76 -8.64
CA PRO A 200 5.13 -5.04 -7.49
C PRO A 200 3.78 -5.61 -7.92
N LEU A 201 3.26 -6.56 -7.13
CA LEU A 201 1.88 -7.04 -7.30
C LEU A 201 0.88 -5.95 -6.92
N LYS A 202 -0.07 -5.67 -7.81
CA LYS A 202 -1.10 -4.65 -7.60
C LYS A 202 -2.33 -5.25 -6.92
N ALA A 203 -2.92 -4.47 -6.02
CA ALA A 203 -4.18 -4.82 -5.39
C ALA A 203 -5.36 -4.58 -6.35
N ILE A 204 -6.38 -5.44 -6.25
CA ILE A 204 -7.64 -5.28 -6.99
C ILE A 204 -8.51 -4.25 -6.27
N GLU A 205 -9.03 -3.27 -7.01
CA GLU A 205 -9.89 -2.20 -6.46
C GLU A 205 -11.30 -2.20 -7.05
N PHE A 206 -11.43 -2.72 -8.27
CA PHE A 206 -12.68 -2.78 -9.00
C PHE A 206 -12.85 -4.19 -9.57
N ILE A 207 -14.04 -4.74 -9.42
CA ILE A 207 -14.41 -6.05 -9.97
C ILE A 207 -15.60 -5.82 -10.91
N TYR A 208 -15.42 -6.16 -12.18
CA TYR A 208 -16.48 -6.09 -13.19
C TYR A 208 -16.92 -7.51 -13.52
N VAL A 209 -18.21 -7.80 -13.35
CA VAL A 209 -18.79 -9.12 -13.63
C VAL A 209 -19.85 -8.98 -14.72
N PRO A 210 -19.46 -8.94 -16.00
CA PRO A 210 -20.41 -8.88 -17.09
C PRO A 210 -21.14 -10.22 -17.23
N VAL A 211 -22.46 -10.22 -17.10
CA VAL A 211 -23.30 -11.39 -17.39
C VAL A 211 -23.82 -11.29 -18.83
N ARG A 212 -23.54 -12.31 -19.64
CA ARG A 212 -23.99 -12.40 -21.03
C ARG A 212 -25.06 -13.50 -21.13
N ILE A 213 -26.26 -13.12 -21.55
CA ILE A 213 -27.35 -14.06 -21.81
C ILE A 213 -27.31 -14.45 -23.28
N ARG A 214 -27.39 -15.75 -23.54
CA ARG A 214 -27.38 -16.35 -24.88
C ARG A 214 -28.69 -17.10 -25.09
N ASN A 215 -29.16 -17.17 -26.34
CA ASN A 215 -30.32 -17.99 -26.66
C ASN A 215 -29.96 -19.48 -26.57
N SER A 216 -30.95 -20.35 -26.37
CA SER A 216 -30.72 -21.79 -26.17
C SER A 216 -30.00 -22.48 -27.34
N SER A 217 -30.07 -21.91 -28.54
CA SER A 217 -29.37 -22.40 -29.74
C SER A 217 -27.92 -21.93 -29.87
N ASP A 218 -27.53 -20.90 -29.11
CA ASP A 218 -26.22 -20.29 -29.23
C ASP A 218 -25.19 -21.07 -28.39
N SER A 219 -23.97 -21.20 -28.91
CA SER A 219 -22.89 -21.80 -28.14
C SER A 219 -22.41 -20.85 -27.03
N LEU A 220 -22.18 -21.40 -25.84
CA LEU A 220 -21.58 -20.68 -24.73
C LEU A 220 -20.06 -20.63 -24.92
N GLN A 221 -19.60 -19.61 -25.62
CA GLN A 221 -18.18 -19.33 -25.80
C GLN A 221 -17.82 -17.93 -25.31
N PHE A 222 -16.68 -17.82 -24.64
CA PHE A 222 -16.04 -16.54 -24.41
C PHE A 222 -15.44 -16.05 -25.74
N ALA A 223 -15.55 -14.75 -25.98
CA ALA A 223 -14.82 -14.10 -27.07
C ALA A 223 -13.37 -13.88 -26.65
#